data_AF-A0A5N3X8F7-F1
#
_entry.id   AF-A0A5N3X8F7-F1
#
_cell.length_a   1.000
_cell.length_b   1.000
_cell.length_c   1.000
_cell.angle_alpha   90.00
_cell.angle_beta   90.00
_cell.angle_gamma   90.00
#
_symmetry.space_group_name_H-M   'P 1'
#
loop_
_entity.id
_entity.type
_entity.pdbx_description
1 polymer ?
#
loop_
_entity_poly.entity_id
_entity_poly.type
_entity_poly.pdbx_seq_one_letter_code
_entity_poly.pdbx_strand_id
1 'polypeptide(L)'
;MTYRCLLQMVLLLCFSTTALSMNYSLLRFQQRRSVVVCQKLLRQLPSTPQHCLEVRMDFQVPEEMKQAQQFRKEDAVLVIYEMLQQIFSILTRDFSSTGWSETIIEDLLVELQGQMDHLEPIQKEIMQKKNFTMGDMTVLHLKKYYFNLGQYLKSMEYNSCAWTVVRVQMLMNFSFLKSLTGYLHD
;
A
#
# COMPACT_ATOMS: atom_id res chain seq x y z
N MET A 1 16.31 -8.64 -50.23
CA MET A 1 15.29 -9.10 -49.26
C MET A 1 15.74 -9.01 -47.79
N THR A 2 17.04 -8.98 -47.50
CA THR A 2 17.62 -8.93 -46.14
C THR A 2 17.35 -7.64 -45.36
N TYR A 3 17.43 -6.46 -46.00
CA TYR A 3 17.19 -5.16 -45.35
C TYR A 3 15.75 -4.96 -44.85
N ARG A 4 14.76 -5.57 -45.52
CA ARG A 4 13.34 -5.44 -45.16
C ARG A 4 13.01 -6.24 -43.89
N CYS A 5 13.61 -7.42 -43.73
CA CYS A 5 13.50 -8.21 -42.50
C CYS A 5 14.22 -7.55 -41.32
N LEU A 6 15.42 -6.99 -41.53
CA LEU A 6 16.14 -6.26 -40.48
C LEU A 6 15.34 -5.05 -39.98
N LEU A 7 14.73 -4.28 -40.90
CA LEU A 7 13.89 -3.15 -40.54
C LEU A 7 12.66 -3.57 -39.72
N GLN A 8 12.00 -4.67 -40.11
CA GLN A 8 10.86 -5.22 -39.35
C GLN A 8 11.26 -5.75 -37.98
N MET A 9 12.41 -6.40 -37.85
CA MET A 9 12.93 -6.87 -36.56
C MET A 9 13.31 -5.69 -35.65
N VAL A 10 13.95 -4.65 -36.19
CA VAL A 10 14.27 -3.43 -35.46
C VAL A 10 13.00 -2.69 -35.04
N LEU A 11 12.00 -2.56 -35.93
CA LEU A 11 10.71 -1.98 -35.59
C LEU A 11 10.01 -2.79 -34.50
N LEU A 12 9.97 -4.12 -34.59
CA LEU A 12 9.41 -4.99 -33.55
C LEU A 12 10.16 -4.86 -32.21
N LEU A 13 11.48 -4.72 -32.23
CA LEU A 13 12.31 -4.45 -31.05
C LEU A 13 12.08 -3.05 -30.48
N CYS A 14 11.85 -2.03 -31.33
CA CYS A 14 11.49 -0.67 -30.91
C CYS A 14 10.06 -0.60 -30.37
N PHE A 15 9.12 -1.35 -30.96
CA PHE A 15 7.74 -1.46 -30.47
C PHE A 15 7.66 -2.27 -29.18
N SER A 16 8.49 -3.33 -29.01
CA SER A 16 8.55 -4.06 -27.75
C SER A 16 9.19 -3.23 -26.65
N THR A 17 10.28 -2.49 -26.93
CA THR A 17 10.91 -1.60 -25.94
C THR A 17 10.02 -0.42 -25.54
N THR A 18 9.16 0.08 -26.43
CA THR A 18 8.18 1.14 -26.10
C THR A 18 6.93 0.60 -25.41
N ALA A 19 6.45 -0.61 -25.75
CA ALA A 19 5.36 -1.28 -25.06
C ALA A 19 5.70 -1.75 -23.64
N LEU A 20 7.00 -1.91 -23.34
CA LEU A 20 7.53 -2.21 -21.99
C LEU A 20 7.90 -0.95 -21.19
N SER A 21 7.62 0.26 -21.70
CA SER A 21 7.85 1.46 -20.90
C SER A 21 6.82 1.54 -19.76
N MET A 22 7.32 1.39 -18.53
CA MET A 22 6.54 1.43 -17.30
C MET A 22 5.92 2.82 -17.15
N ASN A 23 4.59 2.94 -17.24
CA ASN A 23 3.91 4.22 -17.18
C ASN A 23 3.58 4.58 -15.72
N TYR A 24 4.49 5.29 -15.04
CA TYR A 24 4.29 5.69 -13.65
C TYR A 24 3.14 6.69 -13.50
N SER A 25 2.88 7.49 -14.54
CA SER A 25 1.74 8.43 -14.57
C SER A 25 0.39 7.71 -14.47
N LEU A 26 0.22 6.58 -15.18
CA LEU A 26 -0.97 5.73 -15.09
C LEU A 26 -1.07 5.07 -13.72
N LEU A 27 0.03 4.49 -13.22
CA LEU A 27 0.10 3.87 -11.90
C LEU A 27 -0.30 4.87 -10.81
N ARG A 28 0.23 6.10 -10.88
CA ARG A 28 -0.12 7.18 -9.96
C ARG A 28 -1.61 7.49 -9.95
N PHE A 29 -2.23 7.59 -11.14
CA PHE A 29 -3.66 7.84 -11.24
C PHE A 29 -4.48 6.72 -10.59
N GLN A 30 -4.13 5.46 -10.91
CA GLN A 30 -4.77 4.28 -10.34
C GLN A 30 -4.64 4.25 -8.82
N GLN A 31 -3.41 4.34 -8.29
CA GLN A 31 -3.14 4.33 -6.85
C GLN A 31 -3.85 5.47 -6.12
N ARG A 32 -3.88 6.69 -6.68
CA ARG A 32 -4.61 7.82 -6.09
C ARG A 32 -6.10 7.56 -5.98
N ARG A 33 -6.71 7.02 -7.05
CA ARG A 33 -8.14 6.69 -7.06
C ARG A 33 -8.43 5.62 -6.01
N SER A 34 -7.66 4.54 -6.02
CA SER A 34 -7.85 3.40 -5.11
C SER A 34 -7.67 3.78 -3.65
N VAL A 35 -6.63 4.54 -3.29
CA VAL A 35 -6.45 5.04 -1.92
C VAL A 35 -7.65 5.88 -1.45
N VAL A 36 -8.22 6.71 -2.32
CA VAL A 36 -9.43 7.50 -1.98
C VAL A 36 -10.63 6.59 -1.74
N VAL A 37 -10.81 5.54 -2.56
CA VAL A 37 -11.87 4.53 -2.38
C VAL A 37 -11.68 3.80 -1.06
N CYS A 38 -10.49 3.28 -0.78
CA CYS A 38 -10.18 2.60 0.48
C CYS A 38 -10.47 3.49 1.70
N GLN A 39 -10.07 4.75 1.67
CA GLN A 39 -10.37 5.70 2.74
C GLN A 39 -11.88 5.95 2.90
N LYS A 40 -12.64 5.98 1.80
CA LYS A 40 -14.10 6.15 1.84
C LYS A 40 -14.77 4.94 2.50
N LEU A 41 -14.41 3.73 2.07
CA LEU A 41 -14.91 2.48 2.66
C LEU A 41 -14.58 2.40 4.16
N LEU A 42 -13.34 2.66 4.53
CA LEU A 42 -12.91 2.63 5.93
C LEU A 42 -13.65 3.67 6.81
N ARG A 43 -14.07 4.81 6.24
CA ARG A 43 -14.88 5.83 6.92
C ARG A 43 -16.35 5.44 7.08
N GLN A 44 -16.88 4.56 6.25
CA GLN A 44 -18.26 4.06 6.36
C GLN A 44 -18.44 3.10 7.54
N LEU A 45 -17.36 2.45 7.98
CA LEU A 45 -17.41 1.58 9.15
C LEU A 45 -17.84 2.38 10.41
N PRO A 46 -18.64 1.78 11.31
CA PRO A 46 -19.09 2.43 12.54
C PRO A 46 -17.93 3.06 13.31
N SER A 47 -18.16 4.29 13.77
CA SER A 47 -17.24 4.96 14.70
C SER A 47 -17.53 4.48 16.10
N THR A 48 -16.46 4.23 16.84
CA THR A 48 -16.51 3.65 18.19
C THR A 48 -16.23 4.72 19.24
N PRO A 49 -16.59 4.46 20.51
CA PRO A 49 -16.54 5.45 21.57
C PRO A 49 -15.14 6.04 21.80
N GLN A 50 -15.07 7.33 22.10
CA GLN A 50 -13.80 8.05 22.34
C GLN A 50 -12.96 7.44 23.46
N HIS A 51 -13.58 6.80 24.46
CA HIS A 51 -12.86 6.15 25.56
C HIS A 51 -11.89 5.05 25.09
N CYS A 52 -12.15 4.40 23.94
CA CYS A 52 -11.25 3.41 23.37
C CYS A 52 -9.89 4.01 22.93
N LEU A 53 -9.83 5.33 22.72
CA LEU A 53 -8.63 6.05 22.25
C LEU A 53 -7.78 6.62 23.39
N GLU A 54 -8.20 6.48 24.65
CA GLU A 54 -7.46 6.99 25.82
C GLU A 54 -6.19 6.16 26.10
N VAL A 55 -6.16 4.91 25.64
CA VAL A 55 -4.99 4.03 25.77
C VAL A 55 -3.94 4.41 24.72
N ARG A 56 -2.88 5.11 25.15
CA ARG A 56 -1.70 5.35 24.31
C ARG A 56 -0.88 4.09 24.18
N MET A 57 -0.89 3.50 22.99
CA MET A 57 0.06 2.46 22.60
C MET A 57 1.09 3.03 21.63
N ASP A 58 2.37 2.82 21.92
CA ASP A 58 3.44 3.15 20.99
C ASP A 58 3.64 2.00 20.00
N PHE A 59 3.02 2.13 18.83
CA PHE A 59 3.20 1.18 17.73
C PHE A 59 4.55 1.31 17.04
N GLN A 60 5.38 2.30 17.43
CA GLN A 60 6.62 2.67 16.76
C GLN A 60 6.36 3.06 15.31
N VAL A 61 5.42 3.99 15.12
CA VAL A 61 5.13 4.57 13.80
C VAL A 61 6.45 5.06 13.20
N PRO A 62 6.84 4.59 11.99
CA PRO A 62 8.08 4.97 11.34
C PRO A 62 8.20 6.49 11.17
N GLU A 63 9.40 7.05 11.34
CA GLU A 63 9.62 8.49 11.18
C GLU A 63 9.35 8.96 9.74
N GLU A 64 9.57 8.07 8.77
CA GLU A 64 9.29 8.25 7.35
C GLU A 64 7.80 8.54 7.08
N MET A 65 6.90 8.09 7.97
CA MET A 65 5.46 8.38 7.90
C MET A 65 5.08 9.70 8.58
N LYS A 66 5.92 10.21 9.49
CA LYS A 66 5.66 11.43 10.26
C LYS A 66 6.23 12.66 9.57
N GLN A 67 7.33 12.49 8.87
CA GLN A 67 8.09 13.58 8.23
C GLN A 67 7.90 13.53 6.71
N ALA A 68 7.91 14.71 6.08
CA ALA A 68 7.92 14.79 4.63
C ALA A 68 9.29 14.36 4.10
N GLN A 69 9.44 13.06 3.86
CA GLN A 69 10.63 12.51 3.23
C GLN A 69 10.42 12.36 1.73
N GLN A 70 11.47 12.66 0.96
CA GLN A 70 11.46 12.51 -0.49
C GLN A 70 11.85 11.08 -0.86
N PHE A 71 10.97 10.41 -1.61
CA PHE A 71 11.22 9.06 -2.11
C PHE A 71 11.59 9.12 -3.59
N ARG A 72 12.52 8.24 -3.99
CA ARG A 72 12.65 7.85 -5.40
C ARG A 72 11.41 7.06 -5.81
N LYS A 73 11.03 7.12 -7.09
CA LYS A 73 9.85 6.41 -7.59
C LYS A 73 9.92 4.90 -7.35
N GLU A 74 11.10 4.30 -7.47
CA GLU A 74 11.28 2.88 -7.20
C GLU A 74 11.10 2.56 -5.71
N ASP A 75 11.72 3.36 -4.82
CA ASP A 75 11.54 3.23 -3.37
C ASP A 75 10.06 3.40 -2.98
N ALA A 76 9.35 4.37 -3.58
CA ALA A 76 7.92 4.59 -3.35
C ALA A 76 7.06 3.38 -3.75
N VAL A 77 7.36 2.72 -4.88
CA VAL A 77 6.66 1.49 -5.29
C VAL A 77 6.83 0.38 -4.24
N LEU A 78 8.06 0.17 -3.75
CA LEU A 78 8.33 -0.86 -2.74
C LEU A 78 7.59 -0.58 -1.43
N VAL A 79 7.61 0.67 -0.98
CA VAL A 79 6.95 1.11 0.25
C VAL A 79 5.43 0.99 0.13
N ILE A 80 4.83 1.45 -0.98
CA ILE A 80 3.39 1.31 -1.24
C ILE A 80 3.01 -0.17 -1.24
N TYR A 81 3.75 -1.01 -1.97
CA TYR A 81 3.45 -2.44 -2.07
C TYR A 81 3.49 -3.14 -0.71
N GLU A 82 4.53 -2.89 0.09
CA GLU A 82 4.64 -3.44 1.45
C GLU A 82 3.47 -2.99 2.35
N MET A 83 3.13 -1.70 2.33
CA MET A 83 2.01 -1.20 3.12
C MET A 83 0.69 -1.86 2.73
N LEU A 84 0.41 -2.01 1.43
CA LEU A 84 -0.82 -2.65 0.96
C LEU A 84 -0.90 -4.11 1.43
N GLN A 85 0.21 -4.86 1.34
CA GLN A 85 0.28 -6.24 1.83
C GLN A 85 -0.01 -6.34 3.34
N GLN A 86 0.59 -5.45 4.13
CA GLN A 86 0.43 -5.45 5.58
C GLN A 86 -0.99 -5.02 6.01
N ILE A 87 -1.57 -4.02 5.34
CA ILE A 87 -2.96 -3.60 5.57
C ILE A 87 -3.91 -4.75 5.23
N PHE A 88 -3.72 -5.41 4.08
CA PHE A 88 -4.52 -6.57 3.69
C PHE A 88 -4.46 -7.65 4.78
N SER A 89 -3.25 -8.02 5.22
CA SER A 89 -3.05 -9.03 6.27
C SER A 89 -3.73 -8.69 7.59
N ILE A 90 -3.76 -7.40 7.97
CA ILE A 90 -4.46 -6.98 9.17
C ILE A 90 -5.98 -7.08 8.99
N LEU A 91 -6.52 -6.58 7.88
CA LEU A 91 -7.96 -6.56 7.63
C LEU A 91 -8.59 -7.95 7.46
N THR A 92 -7.79 -8.98 7.15
CA THR A 92 -8.24 -10.38 7.12
C THR A 92 -8.32 -11.04 8.50
N ARG A 93 -7.97 -10.34 9.59
CA ARG A 93 -8.08 -10.87 10.95
C ARG A 93 -9.51 -10.80 11.46
N ASP A 94 -9.80 -11.53 12.53
CA ASP A 94 -11.14 -11.53 13.14
C ASP A 94 -11.55 -10.13 13.62
N PHE A 95 -12.62 -9.60 13.01
CA PHE A 95 -13.26 -8.34 13.36
C PHE A 95 -14.72 -8.54 13.83
N SER A 96 -15.13 -9.77 14.14
CA SER A 96 -16.51 -10.10 14.54
C SER A 96 -17.02 -9.28 15.74
N SER A 97 -16.12 -8.90 16.66
CA SER A 97 -16.42 -8.07 17.83
C SER A 97 -16.84 -6.62 17.51
N THR A 98 -16.62 -6.16 16.28
CA THR A 98 -16.76 -4.75 15.89
C THR A 98 -18.15 -4.38 15.37
N GLY A 99 -18.92 -5.37 14.91
CA GLY A 99 -20.16 -5.15 14.14
C GLY A 99 -19.92 -4.46 12.79
N TRP A 100 -18.69 -4.47 12.26
CA TRP A 100 -18.38 -3.96 10.92
C TRP A 100 -19.07 -4.79 9.84
N SER A 101 -19.48 -4.13 8.76
CA SER A 101 -20.05 -4.80 7.60
C SER A 101 -18.98 -5.62 6.88
N GLU A 102 -19.21 -6.93 6.77
CA GLU A 102 -18.35 -7.84 6.01
C GLU A 102 -18.19 -7.37 4.56
N THR A 103 -19.28 -6.96 3.91
CA THR A 103 -19.26 -6.42 2.53
C THR A 103 -18.32 -5.23 2.37
N ILE A 104 -18.29 -4.29 3.32
CA ILE A 104 -17.37 -3.14 3.26
C ILE A 104 -15.91 -3.60 3.39
N ILE A 105 -15.65 -4.60 4.22
CA ILE A 105 -14.30 -5.17 4.39
C ILE A 105 -13.90 -5.94 3.13
N GLU A 106 -14.80 -6.72 2.53
CA GLU A 106 -14.57 -7.41 1.25
C GLU A 106 -14.26 -6.42 0.12
N ASP A 107 -15.05 -5.36 -0.04
CA ASP A 107 -14.80 -4.29 -1.02
C ASP A 107 -13.42 -3.65 -0.81
N LEU A 108 -13.04 -3.43 0.46
CA LEU A 108 -11.74 -2.88 0.83
C LEU A 108 -10.60 -3.83 0.45
N LEU A 109 -10.75 -5.13 0.70
CA LEU A 109 -9.77 -6.16 0.35
C LEU A 109 -9.63 -6.31 -1.18
N VAL A 110 -10.73 -6.24 -1.92
CA VAL A 110 -10.72 -6.25 -3.40
C VAL A 110 -9.97 -5.04 -3.95
N GLU A 111 -10.21 -3.84 -3.41
CA GLU A 111 -9.50 -2.63 -3.85
C GLU A 111 -8.00 -2.67 -3.49
N LEU A 112 -7.63 -3.26 -2.34
CA LEU A 112 -6.24 -3.47 -1.95
C LEU A 112 -5.54 -4.49 -2.87
N GLN A 113 -6.19 -5.62 -3.16
CA GLN A 113 -5.66 -6.64 -4.07
C GLN A 113 -5.45 -6.06 -5.47
N GLY A 114 -6.45 -5.33 -6.00
CA GLY A 114 -6.33 -4.69 -7.30
C GLY A 114 -5.17 -3.69 -7.36
N GLN A 115 -4.88 -2.94 -6.27
CA GLN A 115 -3.69 -2.09 -6.22
C GLN A 115 -2.39 -2.90 -6.28
N MET A 116 -2.31 -4.01 -5.53
CA MET A 116 -1.13 -4.88 -5.51
C MET A 116 -0.90 -5.53 -6.88
N ASP A 117 -1.94 -5.98 -7.57
CA ASP A 117 -1.83 -6.61 -8.89
C ASP A 117 -1.21 -5.66 -9.93
N HIS A 118 -1.57 -4.37 -9.90
CA HIS A 118 -0.97 -3.36 -10.78
C HIS A 118 0.48 -3.01 -10.42
N LEU A 119 0.85 -3.12 -9.14
CA LEU A 119 2.20 -2.82 -8.65
C LEU A 119 3.16 -4.00 -8.81
N GLU A 120 2.67 -5.24 -8.75
CA GLU A 120 3.49 -6.44 -8.65
C GLU A 120 4.52 -6.59 -9.79
N PRO A 121 4.18 -6.38 -11.07
CA PRO A 121 5.17 -6.48 -12.15
C PRO A 121 6.31 -5.47 -11.99
N ILE A 122 5.97 -4.25 -11.59
CA ILE A 122 6.89 -3.12 -11.39
C ILE A 122 7.81 -3.41 -10.19
N GLN A 123 7.22 -3.87 -9.09
CA GLN A 123 7.93 -4.25 -7.87
C GLN A 123 8.92 -5.38 -8.14
N LYS A 124 8.52 -6.42 -8.89
CA LYS A 124 9.40 -7.54 -9.27
C LYS A 124 10.58 -7.07 -10.11
N GLU A 125 10.35 -6.18 -11.07
CA GLU A 125 11.42 -5.61 -11.88
C GLU A 125 12.41 -4.78 -11.04
N ILE A 126 11.92 -3.93 -10.13
CA ILE A 126 12.75 -3.13 -9.22
C ILE A 126 13.63 -4.05 -8.36
N MET A 127 13.05 -5.12 -7.80
CA MET A 127 13.76 -6.10 -6.98
C MET A 127 14.83 -6.85 -7.77
N GLN A 128 14.51 -7.29 -8.99
CA GLN A 128 15.46 -7.99 -9.87
C GLN A 128 16.64 -7.11 -10.27
N LYS A 129 16.38 -5.84 -10.58
CA LYS A 129 17.41 -4.86 -10.95
C LYS A 129 18.14 -4.26 -9.76
N LYS A 130 17.64 -4.48 -8.53
CA LYS A 130 18.11 -3.82 -7.30
C LYS A 130 18.10 -2.29 -7.42
N ASN A 131 17.08 -1.73 -8.08
CA ASN A 131 16.98 -0.32 -8.41
C ASN A 131 16.42 0.54 -7.26
N PHE A 132 16.83 0.28 -6.03
CA PHE A 132 16.31 0.93 -4.83
C PHE A 132 17.46 1.30 -3.89
N THR A 133 17.20 2.18 -2.93
CA THR A 133 18.21 2.65 -1.98
C THR A 133 17.68 2.65 -0.56
N MET A 134 16.60 3.38 -0.32
CA MET A 134 16.04 3.58 1.01
C MET A 134 14.79 2.75 1.25
N GLY A 135 14.19 2.20 0.18
CA GLY A 135 13.03 1.34 0.24
C GLY A 135 13.21 0.20 1.23
N ASP A 136 14.37 -0.47 1.25
CA ASP A 136 14.64 -1.60 2.14
C ASP A 136 14.57 -1.25 3.63
N MET A 137 15.16 -0.12 4.03
CA MET A 137 15.13 0.32 5.44
C MET A 137 13.72 0.74 5.85
N THR A 138 13.03 1.49 4.99
CA THR A 138 11.64 1.92 5.24
C THR A 138 10.71 0.72 5.35
N VAL A 139 10.86 -0.26 4.46
CA VAL A 139 10.11 -1.53 4.47
C VAL A 139 10.35 -2.31 5.77
N LEU A 140 11.60 -2.36 6.27
CA LEU A 140 11.90 -3.00 7.56
C LEU A 140 11.17 -2.31 8.72
N HIS A 141 11.20 -0.98 8.77
CA HIS A 141 10.51 -0.20 9.80
C HIS A 141 8.99 -0.39 9.72
N LEU A 142 8.41 -0.41 8.51
CA LEU A 142 7.01 -0.71 8.29
C LEU A 142 6.62 -2.10 8.78
N LYS A 143 7.41 -3.13 8.44
CA LYS A 143 7.18 -4.50 8.93
C LYS A 143 7.12 -4.57 10.44
N LYS A 144 8.03 -3.88 11.14
CA LYS A 144 8.02 -3.79 12.61
C LYS A 144 6.76 -3.11 13.12
N TYR A 145 6.38 -1.99 12.53
CA TYR A 145 5.16 -1.25 12.88
C TYR A 145 3.89 -2.09 12.72
N TYR A 146 3.71 -2.75 11.58
CA TYR A 146 2.54 -3.60 11.32
C TYR A 146 2.54 -4.88 12.16
N PHE A 147 3.71 -5.45 12.44
CA PHE A 147 3.86 -6.52 13.42
C PHE A 147 3.33 -6.08 14.79
N ASN A 148 3.73 -4.90 15.27
CA ASN A 148 3.24 -4.36 16.55
C ASN A 148 1.71 -4.15 16.57
N LEU A 149 1.13 -3.66 15.47
CA LEU A 149 -0.34 -3.55 15.33
C LEU A 149 -1.03 -4.92 15.43
N GLY A 150 -0.47 -5.91 14.74
CA GLY A 150 -0.98 -7.27 14.78
C GLY A 150 -0.86 -7.92 16.17
N GLN A 151 0.25 -7.68 16.87
CA GLN A 151 0.44 -8.13 18.25
C GLN A 151 -0.52 -7.44 19.21
N TYR A 152 -0.78 -6.15 19.01
CA TYR A 152 -1.75 -5.40 19.79
C TYR A 152 -3.16 -5.97 19.67
N LEU A 153 -3.65 -6.19 18.43
CA LEU A 153 -4.95 -6.84 18.20
C LEU A 153 -5.05 -8.16 18.94
N LYS A 154 -4.00 -8.99 18.87
CA LYS A 154 -3.96 -10.29 19.56
C LYS A 154 -3.98 -10.13 21.08
N SER A 155 -3.20 -9.20 21.64
CA SER A 155 -3.14 -8.95 23.09
C SER A 155 -4.45 -8.42 23.68
N MET A 156 -5.24 -7.74 22.86
CA MET A 156 -6.55 -7.21 23.23
C MET A 156 -7.69 -8.15 22.82
N GLU A 157 -7.37 -9.39 22.44
CA GLU A 157 -8.34 -10.42 22.03
C GLU A 157 -9.29 -9.93 20.93
N TYR A 158 -8.77 -9.13 20.00
CA TYR A 158 -9.54 -8.58 18.87
C TYR A 158 -10.80 -7.83 19.29
N ASN A 159 -10.84 -7.24 20.48
CA ASN A 159 -12.02 -6.52 20.94
C ASN A 159 -12.30 -5.24 20.10
N SER A 160 -13.51 -4.70 20.23
CA SER A 160 -13.96 -3.56 19.44
C SER A 160 -13.12 -2.29 19.67
N CYS A 161 -12.65 -2.04 20.90
CA CYS A 161 -11.74 -0.92 21.18
C CYS A 161 -10.37 -1.09 20.50
N ALA A 162 -9.83 -2.31 20.42
CA ALA A 162 -8.58 -2.56 19.73
C ALA A 162 -8.70 -2.25 18.24
N TRP A 163 -9.77 -2.71 17.60
CA TRP A 163 -10.07 -2.38 16.21
C TRP A 163 -10.33 -0.90 15.97
N THR A 164 -10.86 -0.19 16.97
CA THR A 164 -11.00 1.28 16.92
C THR A 164 -9.66 1.96 16.76
N VAL A 165 -8.68 1.59 17.59
CA VAL A 165 -7.33 2.13 17.52
C VAL A 165 -6.69 1.76 16.18
N VAL A 166 -6.81 0.50 15.74
CA VAL A 166 -6.27 0.05 14.45
C VAL A 166 -6.91 0.79 13.29
N ARG A 167 -8.21 1.06 13.28
CA ARG A 167 -8.88 1.84 12.24
C ARG A 167 -8.32 3.25 12.12
N VAL A 168 -8.02 3.91 13.23
CA VAL A 168 -7.35 5.24 13.23
C VAL A 168 -5.96 5.12 12.61
N GLN A 169 -5.20 4.09 12.98
CA GLN A 169 -3.90 3.81 12.40
C GLN A 169 -4.02 3.55 10.88
N MET A 170 -5.03 2.83 10.41
CA MET A 170 -5.28 2.59 8.99
C MET A 170 -5.61 3.87 8.22
N LEU A 171 -6.43 4.78 8.77
CA LEU A 171 -6.70 6.08 8.16
C LEU A 171 -5.42 6.92 7.99
N MET A 172 -4.52 6.87 8.97
CA MET A 172 -3.21 7.51 8.90
C MET A 172 -2.33 6.85 7.82
N ASN A 173 -2.30 5.52 7.75
CA ASN A 173 -1.56 4.78 6.71
C ASN A 173 -2.05 5.13 5.30
N PHE A 174 -3.36 5.20 5.06
CA PHE A 174 -3.88 5.63 3.76
C PHE A 174 -3.57 7.09 3.43
N SER A 175 -3.45 7.96 4.45
CA SER A 175 -3.01 9.34 4.23
C SER A 175 -1.56 9.40 3.79
N PHE A 176 -0.70 8.56 4.38
CA PHE A 176 0.68 8.41 3.96
C PHE A 176 0.79 7.78 2.56
N LEU A 177 0.04 6.71 2.26
CA LEU A 177 -0.05 6.12 0.91
C LEU A 177 -0.43 7.17 -0.14
N LYS A 178 -1.41 8.02 0.14
CA LYS A 178 -1.81 9.13 -0.74
C LYS A 178 -0.62 10.06 -1.03
N SER A 179 0.20 10.37 -0.02
CA SER A 179 1.41 11.19 -0.21
C SER A 179 2.43 10.48 -1.10
N LEU A 180 2.66 9.18 -0.91
CA LEU A 180 3.62 8.38 -1.67
C LEU A 180 3.28 8.34 -3.17
N THR A 181 2.00 8.34 -3.52
CA THR A 181 1.59 8.42 -4.94
C THR A 181 2.10 9.68 -5.65
N GLY A 182 2.48 10.73 -4.91
CA GLY A 182 3.10 11.92 -5.49
C GLY A 182 4.47 11.65 -6.13
N TYR A 183 5.19 10.63 -5.66
CA TYR A 183 6.52 10.26 -6.14
C TYR A 183 6.50 9.32 -7.35
N LEU A 184 5.32 8.84 -7.76
CA LEU A 184 5.14 8.00 -8.94
C LEU A 184 5.01 8.86 -10.21
N HIS A 185 6.11 9.44 -10.66
CA HIS A 185 6.16 10.19 -11.92
C HIS A 185 7.35 9.72 -12.75
N ASP A 186 7.24 9.87 -14.07
CA ASP A 186 8.26 9.47 -15.03
C ASP A 186 9.52 10.35 -14.91
#